data_AF-A0A351BHU3-F1
#
_entry.id   AF-A0A351BHU3-F1
#
_cell.length_a   1.000
_cell.length_b   1.000
_cell.length_c   1.000
_cell.angle_alpha   90.00
_cell.angle_beta   90.00
_cell.angle_gamma   90.00
#
_symmetry.space_group_name_H-M   'P 1'
#
loop_
_entity.id
_entity.type
_entity.pdbx_description
1 polymer ?
#
loop_
_entity_poly.entity_id
_entity_poly.type
_entity_poly.pdbx_seq_one_letter_code
_entity_poly.pdbx_strand_id
1 'polypeptide(L)'
;PEMIAVSTTCMAEVIGDDLNAFINNAKKEGHVPDDFPVPFAHTPSFVGSHVTGWDNMFEGIMRSFTLNHMADKAPGQNGKLNFVPGFETYLGNFRVIKRMMAEMDVEATLLSDPSEVLDTPADGEFRMYAGGTTQGEIKDAPNAISTILLQPFQLDKTKKLVENTWNHEVPKLNIPMGVDWTDDFLMKVSELTGKPIPESLARERGRLVDLMSDSHAWLHGRKFALYGDPD
;
A
#
# COMPACT_ATOMS: atom_id res chain seq x y z
N PRO A 1 -10.40 -17.22 9.31
CA PRO A 1 -9.47 -16.37 8.53
C PRO A 1 -8.42 -17.26 7.85
N GLU A 2 -7.86 -16.83 6.73
CA GLU A 2 -6.74 -17.54 6.06
C GLU A 2 -5.37 -17.03 6.54
N MET A 3 -5.35 -15.92 7.28
CA MET A 3 -4.18 -15.28 7.87
C MET A 3 -4.59 -14.49 9.11
N ILE A 4 -3.75 -14.44 10.14
CA ILE A 4 -3.94 -13.57 11.31
C ILE A 4 -2.76 -12.60 11.38
N ALA A 5 -3.00 -11.31 11.16
CA ALA A 5 -2.00 -10.27 11.34
C ALA A 5 -2.03 -9.75 12.78
N VAL A 6 -0.91 -9.90 13.50
CA VAL A 6 -0.80 -9.61 14.93
C VAL A 6 -0.09 -8.28 15.16
N SER A 7 -0.70 -7.41 15.94
CA SER A 7 -0.10 -6.18 16.46
C SER A 7 -0.16 -6.15 17.99
N THR A 8 0.36 -5.08 18.61
CA THR A 8 0.43 -4.95 20.07
C THR A 8 -0.27 -3.70 20.59
N THR A 9 -0.81 -3.82 21.80
CA THR A 9 -1.23 -2.66 22.60
C THR A 9 -0.08 -2.15 23.45
N CYS A 10 -0.22 -0.96 24.04
CA CYS A 10 0.80 -0.38 24.91
C CYS A 10 1.15 -1.25 26.13
N MET A 11 0.21 -2.04 26.67
CA MET A 11 0.49 -2.92 27.81
C MET A 11 1.46 -4.03 27.42
N ALA A 12 1.22 -4.71 26.29
CA ALA A 12 2.08 -5.79 25.80
C ALA A 12 3.51 -5.28 25.52
N GLU A 13 3.63 -4.07 24.99
CA GLU A 13 4.93 -3.42 24.74
C GLU A 13 5.66 -3.05 26.04
N VAL A 14 4.93 -2.59 27.07
CA VAL A 14 5.52 -2.21 28.36
C VAL A 14 5.98 -3.45 29.14
N ILE A 15 5.22 -4.55 29.12
CA ILE A 15 5.62 -5.80 29.78
C ILE A 15 6.71 -6.56 29.01
N GLY A 16 6.90 -6.22 27.72
CA GLY A 16 7.97 -6.75 26.89
C GLY A 16 7.67 -8.13 26.31
N ASP A 17 6.42 -8.38 25.93
CA ASP A 17 6.03 -9.65 25.29
C ASP A 17 6.75 -9.82 23.94
N ASP A 18 7.49 -10.91 23.78
CA ASP A 18 8.13 -11.27 22.51
C ASP A 18 7.12 -11.98 21.59
N LEU A 19 6.51 -11.22 20.68
CA LEU A 19 5.53 -11.73 19.72
C LEU A 19 6.07 -12.90 18.91
N ASN A 20 7.32 -12.82 18.45
CA ASN A 20 7.92 -13.88 17.64
C ASN A 20 8.02 -15.18 18.44
N ALA A 21 8.53 -15.12 19.67
CA ALA A 21 8.62 -16.28 20.54
C ALA A 21 7.24 -16.86 20.87
N PHE A 22 6.24 -16.02 21.17
CA PHE A 22 4.90 -16.46 21.51
C PHE A 22 4.19 -17.13 20.33
N ILE A 23 4.29 -16.56 19.13
CA ILE A 23 3.72 -17.14 17.90
C ILE A 23 4.40 -18.48 17.58
N ASN A 24 5.73 -18.56 17.67
CA ASN A 24 6.46 -19.81 17.41
C ASN A 24 6.13 -20.90 18.43
N ASN A 25 5.96 -20.56 19.71
CA ASN A 25 5.53 -21.52 20.72
C ASN A 25 4.08 -21.97 20.48
N ALA A 26 3.18 -21.06 20.08
CA ALA A 26 1.81 -21.41 19.75
C ALA A 26 1.71 -22.42 18.60
N LYS A 27 2.58 -22.27 17.58
CA LYS A 27 2.73 -23.25 16.49
C LYS A 27 3.27 -24.58 16.98
N LYS A 28 4.41 -24.54 17.70
CA LYS A 28 5.09 -25.71 18.26
C LYS A 28 4.20 -26.57 19.17
N GLU A 29 3.31 -25.94 19.94
CA GLU A 29 2.36 -26.62 20.83
C GLU A 29 1.06 -27.04 20.13
N GLY A 30 0.89 -26.74 18.84
CA GLY A 30 -0.25 -27.16 18.04
C GLY A 30 -1.51 -26.31 18.21
N HIS A 31 -1.40 -25.10 18.79
CA HIS A 31 -2.53 -24.16 18.88
C HIS A 31 -2.84 -23.50 17.53
N VAL A 32 -1.84 -23.41 16.65
CA VAL A 32 -1.94 -22.90 15.29
C VAL A 32 -1.15 -23.83 14.35
N PRO A 33 -1.66 -24.21 13.17
CA PRO A 33 -0.89 -25.01 12.22
C PRO A 33 0.44 -24.33 11.82
N ASP A 34 1.48 -25.12 11.59
CA ASP A 34 2.82 -24.60 11.27
C ASP A 34 2.84 -23.75 9.98
N ASP A 35 2.04 -24.16 8.99
CA ASP A 35 1.90 -23.51 7.69
C ASP A 35 0.90 -22.34 7.68
N PHE A 36 0.14 -22.16 8.76
CA PHE A 36 -0.80 -21.04 8.87
C PHE A 36 -0.03 -19.71 9.03
N PRO A 37 -0.32 -18.67 8.21
CA PRO A 37 0.41 -17.42 8.24
C PRO A 37 -0.02 -16.54 9.41
N VAL A 38 0.96 -16.17 10.25
CA VAL A 38 0.80 -15.28 11.41
C VAL A 38 1.86 -14.16 11.36
N PRO A 39 1.79 -13.25 10.38
CA PRO A 39 2.67 -12.08 10.38
C PRO A 39 2.42 -11.21 11.61
N PHE A 40 3.45 -10.52 12.07
CA PHE A 40 3.35 -9.70 13.26
C PHE A 40 4.18 -8.42 13.16
N ALA A 41 3.82 -7.44 13.97
CA ALA A 41 4.61 -6.23 14.18
C ALA A 41 4.42 -5.68 15.59
N HIS A 42 5.49 -5.14 16.17
CA HIS A 42 5.40 -4.33 17.39
C HIS A 42 4.89 -2.91 17.04
N THR A 43 3.82 -2.48 17.72
CA THR A 43 3.11 -1.22 17.46
C THR A 43 2.90 -0.40 18.74
N PRO A 44 3.98 0.04 19.42
CA PRO A 44 3.86 0.82 20.65
C PRO A 44 3.20 2.18 20.41
N SER A 45 2.06 2.41 21.05
CA SER A 45 1.26 3.64 20.88
C SER A 45 1.95 4.91 21.38
N PHE A 46 3.08 4.79 22.09
CA PHE A 46 3.89 5.92 22.56
C PHE A 46 5.04 6.27 21.61
N VAL A 47 5.10 5.65 20.42
CA VAL A 47 6.07 5.98 19.36
C VAL A 47 5.32 6.33 18.06
N GLY A 48 5.56 7.54 17.55
CA GLY A 48 4.94 7.99 16.30
C GLY A 48 3.43 8.17 16.44
N SER A 49 2.66 7.66 15.46
CA SER A 49 1.19 7.71 15.44
C SER A 49 0.61 6.47 14.73
N HIS A 50 -0.67 6.52 14.35
CA HIS A 50 -1.34 5.45 13.60
C HIS A 50 -0.65 5.11 12.27
N VAL A 51 -0.08 6.10 11.57
CA VAL A 51 0.64 5.87 10.31
C VAL A 51 1.93 5.06 10.51
N THR A 52 2.59 5.24 11.67
CA THR A 52 3.74 4.41 12.07
C THR A 52 3.32 2.97 12.32
N GLY A 53 2.14 2.77 12.91
CA GLY A 53 1.56 1.44 13.09
C GLY A 53 1.25 0.75 11.75
N TRP A 54 0.77 1.51 10.76
CA TRP A 54 0.51 1.01 9.41
C TRP A 54 1.79 0.49 8.75
N ASP A 55 2.85 1.30 8.73
CA ASP A 55 4.16 0.94 8.14
C ASP A 55 4.80 -0.27 8.85
N ASN A 56 4.74 -0.31 10.18
CA ASN A 56 5.21 -1.45 10.96
C ASN A 56 4.47 -2.74 10.56
N MET A 57 3.14 -2.70 10.47
CA MET A 57 2.34 -3.88 10.15
C MET A 57 2.56 -4.32 8.70
N PHE A 58 2.60 -3.38 7.76
CA PHE A 58 2.85 -3.67 6.35
C PHE A 58 4.21 -4.36 6.17
N GLU A 59 5.27 -3.79 6.74
CA GLU A 59 6.62 -4.35 6.69
C GLU A 59 6.66 -5.77 7.29
N GLY A 60 6.03 -5.98 8.45
CA GLY A 60 5.93 -7.28 9.11
C GLY A 60 5.22 -8.34 8.26
N ILE A 61 4.12 -7.97 7.60
CA ILE A 61 3.41 -8.86 6.67
C ILE A 61 4.32 -9.20 5.49
N MET A 62 4.85 -8.20 4.79
CA MET A 62 5.70 -8.42 3.61
C MET A 62 6.91 -9.29 3.96
N ARG A 63 7.61 -8.97 5.05
CA ARG A 63 8.76 -9.73 5.57
C ARG A 63 8.43 -11.20 5.77
N SER A 64 7.27 -11.51 6.36
CA SER A 64 6.87 -12.89 6.66
C SER A 64 6.74 -13.78 5.42
N PHE A 65 6.39 -13.19 4.27
CA PHE A 65 6.18 -13.91 3.02
C PHE A 65 7.39 -13.90 2.08
N THR A 66 8.30 -12.92 2.22
CA THR A 66 9.38 -12.72 1.24
C THR A 66 10.78 -12.96 1.77
N LEU A 67 11.07 -12.67 3.05
CA LEU A 67 12.45 -12.58 3.56
C LEU A 67 13.28 -13.84 3.30
N ASN A 68 12.68 -15.02 3.50
CA ASN A 68 13.35 -16.32 3.32
C ASN A 68 13.07 -16.95 1.95
N HIS A 69 12.45 -16.22 1.02
CA HIS A 69 11.97 -16.72 -0.27
C HIS A 69 12.47 -15.87 -1.45
N MET A 70 13.64 -15.24 -1.30
CA MET A 70 14.24 -14.35 -2.31
C MET A 70 15.15 -15.05 -3.32
N ALA A 71 15.53 -16.32 -3.10
CA ALA A 71 16.55 -17.00 -3.91
C ALA A 71 16.20 -17.13 -5.40
N ASP A 72 14.90 -17.18 -5.72
CA ASP A 72 14.33 -17.30 -7.07
C ASP A 72 13.60 -16.03 -7.52
N LYS A 73 13.84 -14.88 -6.85
CA LYS A 73 13.16 -13.61 -7.11
C LYS A 73 14.13 -12.57 -7.65
N ALA A 74 13.65 -11.76 -8.59
CA ALA A 74 14.39 -10.61 -9.10
C ALA A 74 13.43 -9.54 -9.64
N PRO A 75 13.79 -8.26 -9.57
CA PRO A 75 12.96 -7.19 -10.13
C PRO A 75 12.63 -7.42 -11.61
N GLY A 76 11.38 -7.18 -11.98
CA GLY A 76 10.87 -7.22 -13.36
C GLY A 76 10.49 -8.59 -13.91
N GLN A 77 10.63 -9.67 -13.16
CA GLN A 77 10.30 -11.03 -13.62
C GLN A 77 8.81 -11.25 -13.94
N ASN A 78 7.88 -10.52 -13.29
CA ASN A 78 6.45 -10.65 -13.55
C ASN A 78 5.85 -9.50 -14.39
N GLY A 79 6.65 -8.47 -14.73
CA GLY A 79 6.21 -7.32 -15.52
C GLY A 79 5.22 -6.35 -14.85
N LYS A 80 4.93 -6.52 -13.55
CA LYS A 80 3.95 -5.72 -12.79
C LYS A 80 4.60 -4.54 -12.07
N LEU A 81 3.77 -3.61 -11.59
CA LEU A 81 4.15 -2.64 -10.56
C LEU A 81 3.41 -2.93 -9.24
N ASN A 82 4.12 -2.82 -8.13
CA ASN A 82 3.49 -2.82 -6.81
C ASN A 82 3.13 -1.39 -6.41
N PHE A 83 1.99 -1.23 -5.73
CA PHE A 83 1.56 0.02 -5.11
C PHE A 83 1.32 -0.21 -3.62
N VAL A 84 1.94 0.63 -2.79
CA VAL A 84 1.74 0.63 -1.34
C VAL A 84 0.98 1.90 -0.97
N PRO A 85 -0.29 1.80 -0.55
CA PRO A 85 -1.14 2.97 -0.37
C PRO A 85 -0.79 3.78 0.88
N GLY A 86 -0.26 3.15 1.93
CA GLY A 86 -0.19 3.79 3.24
C GLY A 86 -1.54 3.79 3.96
N PHE A 87 -1.62 4.55 5.04
CA PHE A 87 -2.86 4.75 5.78
C PHE A 87 -3.84 5.62 4.96
N GLU A 88 -4.77 4.94 4.27
CA GLU A 88 -5.77 5.56 3.40
C GLU A 88 -7.19 5.19 3.86
N THR A 89 -8.09 6.17 3.85
CA THR A 89 -9.47 6.05 4.36
C THR A 89 -10.55 6.42 3.35
N TYR A 90 -10.16 6.88 2.16
CA TYR A 90 -11.07 7.11 1.03
C TYR A 90 -11.07 5.93 0.07
N LEU A 91 -12.22 5.26 -0.06
CA LEU A 91 -12.42 4.17 -1.03
C LEU A 91 -12.09 4.59 -2.47
N GLY A 92 -12.38 5.85 -2.80
CA GLY A 92 -12.08 6.44 -4.10
C GLY A 92 -10.58 6.43 -4.43
N ASN A 93 -9.70 6.53 -3.44
CA ASN A 93 -8.25 6.61 -3.66
C ASN A 93 -7.67 5.24 -4.06
N PHE A 94 -8.11 4.15 -3.44
CA PHE A 94 -7.77 2.80 -3.91
C PHE A 94 -8.32 2.52 -5.32
N ARG A 95 -9.58 2.91 -5.56
CA ARG A 95 -10.28 2.70 -6.83
C ARG A 95 -9.65 3.48 -7.98
N VAL A 96 -9.27 4.74 -7.76
CA VAL A 96 -8.72 5.60 -8.82
C VAL A 96 -7.35 5.13 -9.27
N ILE A 97 -6.50 4.64 -8.35
CA ILE A 97 -5.19 4.06 -8.71
C ILE A 97 -5.38 2.82 -9.57
N LYS A 98 -6.23 1.86 -9.15
CA LYS A 98 -6.55 0.66 -9.95
C LYS A 98 -7.10 1.03 -11.33
N ARG A 99 -8.01 2.01 -11.38
CA ARG A 99 -8.64 2.50 -12.62
C ARG A 99 -7.63 3.13 -13.58
N MET A 100 -6.75 4.01 -13.10
CA MET A 100 -5.71 4.64 -13.93
C MET A 100 -4.73 3.59 -14.47
N MET A 101 -4.32 2.62 -13.64
CA MET A 101 -3.43 1.54 -14.09
C MET A 101 -4.11 0.68 -15.16
N ALA A 102 -5.38 0.31 -14.98
CA ALA A 102 -6.15 -0.43 -15.98
C ALA A 102 -6.29 0.35 -17.31
N GLU A 103 -6.52 1.67 -17.26
CA GLU A 103 -6.57 2.50 -18.47
C GLU A 103 -5.21 2.58 -19.19
N MET A 104 -4.10 2.60 -18.44
CA MET A 104 -2.74 2.54 -18.99
C MET A 104 -2.33 1.12 -19.43
N ASP A 105 -3.22 0.13 -19.29
CA ASP A 105 -2.93 -1.28 -19.48
C ASP A 105 -1.83 -1.80 -18.51
N VAL A 106 -1.50 -1.10 -17.43
CA VAL A 106 -0.44 -1.50 -16.50
C VAL A 106 -0.96 -2.59 -15.55
N GLU A 107 -0.28 -3.74 -15.54
CA GLU A 107 -0.53 -4.75 -14.52
C GLU A 107 -0.02 -4.26 -13.16
N ALA A 108 -0.93 -4.14 -12.21
CA ALA A 108 -0.68 -3.52 -10.92
C ALA A 108 -1.11 -4.43 -9.77
N THR A 109 -0.28 -4.51 -8.74
CA THR A 109 -0.61 -5.16 -7.46
C THR A 109 -0.74 -4.09 -6.39
N LEU A 110 -1.94 -3.92 -5.83
CA LEU A 110 -2.17 -3.02 -4.71
C LEU A 110 -1.98 -3.80 -3.40
N LEU A 111 -0.87 -3.55 -2.71
CA LEU A 111 -0.50 -4.26 -1.49
C LEU A 111 -1.17 -3.56 -0.28
N SER A 112 -2.12 -4.25 0.36
CA SER A 112 -3.10 -3.72 1.33
C SER A 112 -4.27 -2.96 0.69
N ASP A 113 -5.19 -3.71 0.06
CA ASP A 113 -6.43 -3.18 -0.52
C ASP A 113 -7.69 -3.55 0.30
N PRO A 114 -8.17 -2.68 1.21
CA PRO A 114 -9.38 -2.93 2.00
C PRO A 114 -10.67 -2.49 1.29
N SER A 115 -10.61 -2.05 0.02
CA SER A 115 -11.75 -1.35 -0.61
C SER A 115 -13.03 -2.18 -0.75
N GLU A 116 -12.93 -3.50 -0.83
CA GLU A 116 -14.09 -4.40 -0.90
C GLU A 116 -14.68 -4.71 0.49
N VAL A 117 -13.85 -5.05 1.48
CA VAL A 117 -14.33 -5.36 2.83
C VAL A 117 -14.94 -4.14 3.52
N LEU A 118 -14.54 -2.93 3.13
CA LEU A 118 -15.11 -1.67 3.62
C LEU A 118 -16.33 -1.18 2.82
N ASP A 119 -16.78 -1.91 1.79
CA ASP A 119 -17.93 -1.52 0.95
C ASP A 119 -18.78 -2.74 0.52
N THR A 120 -18.96 -3.70 1.42
CA THR A 120 -19.79 -4.88 1.15
C THR A 120 -21.26 -4.49 0.93
N PRO A 121 -21.98 -5.12 -0.02
CA PRO A 121 -23.36 -4.76 -0.33
C PRO A 121 -24.30 -5.16 0.82
N ALA A 122 -25.30 -4.31 1.08
CA ALA A 122 -26.40 -4.61 2.01
C ALA A 122 -27.51 -5.42 1.30
N ASP A 123 -27.19 -6.66 0.94
CA ASP A 123 -28.06 -7.60 0.21
C ASP A 123 -28.80 -8.61 1.10
N GLY A 124 -28.69 -8.44 2.42
CA GLY A 124 -29.28 -9.33 3.43
C GLY A 124 -28.29 -10.33 4.03
N GLU A 125 -27.06 -10.40 3.52
CA GLU A 125 -25.99 -11.24 4.07
C GLU A 125 -24.84 -10.40 4.65
N PHE A 126 -24.35 -10.78 5.82
CA PHE A 126 -23.14 -10.18 6.38
C PHE A 126 -21.90 -10.91 5.89
N ARG A 127 -20.92 -10.15 5.37
CA ARG A 127 -19.62 -10.67 4.91
C ARG A 127 -18.50 -10.12 5.79
N MET A 128 -17.87 -11.01 6.56
CA MET A 128 -16.73 -10.65 7.41
C MET A 128 -15.46 -10.34 6.60
N TYR A 129 -15.31 -10.96 5.43
CA TYR A 129 -14.16 -10.79 4.53
C TYR A 129 -14.65 -10.60 3.09
N ALA A 130 -14.04 -9.69 2.34
CA ALA A 130 -14.28 -9.48 0.91
C ALA A 130 -13.05 -8.85 0.25
N GLY A 131 -12.71 -9.30 -0.96
CA GLY A 131 -11.52 -8.82 -1.69
C GLY A 131 -10.22 -8.97 -0.90
N GLY A 132 -9.38 -7.94 -0.94
CA GLY A 132 -8.08 -7.93 -0.27
C GLY A 132 -6.93 -8.40 -1.17
N THR A 133 -5.72 -7.97 -0.82
CA THR A 133 -4.49 -8.47 -1.42
C THR A 133 -4.30 -9.94 -1.06
N THR A 134 -4.08 -10.77 -2.06
CA THR A 134 -3.88 -12.21 -1.88
C THR A 134 -2.47 -12.52 -1.35
N GLN A 135 -2.33 -13.64 -0.64
CA GLN A 135 -1.00 -14.11 -0.22
C GLN A 135 -0.09 -14.43 -1.42
N GLY A 136 -0.68 -14.81 -2.57
CA GLY A 136 0.05 -15.06 -3.81
C GLY A 136 0.68 -13.78 -4.37
N GLU A 137 -0.07 -12.67 -4.38
CA GLU A 137 0.43 -11.35 -4.78
C GLU A 137 1.58 -10.89 -3.88
N ILE A 138 1.49 -11.11 -2.56
CA ILE A 138 2.57 -10.75 -1.64
C ILE A 138 3.84 -11.57 -1.93
N LYS A 139 3.70 -12.88 -2.14
CA LYS A 139 4.84 -13.78 -2.45
C LYS A 139 5.51 -13.46 -3.79
N ASP A 140 4.75 -12.96 -4.76
CA ASP A 140 5.23 -12.57 -6.08
C ASP A 140 5.63 -11.08 -6.17
N ALA A 141 5.34 -10.28 -5.13
CA ALA A 141 5.67 -8.85 -5.11
C ALA A 141 7.16 -8.55 -5.41
N PRO A 142 8.16 -9.33 -4.93
CA PRO A 142 9.57 -9.07 -5.26
C PRO A 142 9.95 -9.31 -6.74
N ASN A 143 9.03 -9.86 -7.55
CA ASN A 143 9.22 -10.03 -8.99
C ASN A 143 8.71 -8.81 -9.80
N ALA A 144 8.07 -7.83 -9.16
CA ALA A 144 7.62 -6.61 -9.82
C ALA A 144 8.80 -5.77 -10.36
N ILE A 145 8.53 -4.94 -11.36
CA ILE A 145 9.51 -4.01 -11.93
C ILE A 145 10.05 -3.08 -10.85
N SER A 146 9.15 -2.52 -10.05
CA SER A 146 9.45 -1.73 -8.87
C SER A 146 8.22 -1.64 -7.97
N THR A 147 8.37 -0.97 -6.83
CA THR A 147 7.29 -0.65 -5.89
C THR A 147 7.16 0.85 -5.76
N ILE A 148 5.95 1.37 -5.96
CA ILE A 148 5.61 2.77 -5.79
C ILE A 148 4.94 2.95 -4.42
N LEU A 149 5.49 3.86 -3.62
CA LEU A 149 4.96 4.25 -2.32
C LEU A 149 4.08 5.49 -2.51
N LEU A 150 2.76 5.35 -2.31
CA LEU A 150 1.83 6.45 -2.54
C LEU A 150 1.88 7.52 -1.44
N GLN A 151 2.25 7.13 -0.21
CA GLN A 151 2.41 8.03 0.93
C GLN A 151 3.81 7.86 1.54
N PRO A 152 4.87 8.35 0.86
CA PRO A 152 6.24 8.04 1.23
C PRO A 152 6.66 8.54 2.62
N PHE A 153 6.05 9.60 3.18
CA PHE A 153 6.50 10.18 4.45
C PHE A 153 6.10 9.33 5.67
N GLN A 154 5.21 8.36 5.49
CA GLN A 154 4.87 7.37 6.50
C GLN A 154 5.44 5.96 6.22
N LEU A 155 6.11 5.73 5.09
CA LEU A 155 6.49 4.38 4.61
C LEU A 155 8.01 4.07 4.69
N ASP A 156 8.70 4.60 5.69
CA ASP A 156 10.16 4.50 5.81
C ASP A 156 10.67 3.06 6.03
N LYS A 157 10.01 2.25 6.87
CA LYS A 157 10.42 0.85 7.08
C LYS A 157 10.10 0.01 5.87
N THR A 158 8.91 0.20 5.30
CA THR A 158 8.51 -0.44 4.05
C THR A 158 9.52 -0.16 2.94
N LYS A 159 9.91 1.10 2.75
CA LYS A 159 10.93 1.49 1.77
C LYS A 159 12.23 0.72 1.95
N LYS A 160 12.73 0.65 3.20
CA LYS A 160 13.96 -0.10 3.51
C LYS A 160 13.83 -1.59 3.23
N LEU A 161 12.69 -2.22 3.53
CA LEU A 161 12.46 -3.63 3.19
C LEU A 161 12.53 -3.83 1.68
N VAL A 162 11.81 -3.01 0.93
CA VAL A 162 11.71 -3.08 -0.53
C VAL A 162 13.08 -2.85 -1.19
N GLU A 163 13.82 -1.81 -0.79
CA GLU A 163 15.12 -1.50 -1.37
C GLU A 163 16.17 -2.56 -1.00
N ASN A 164 16.25 -2.96 0.28
CA ASN A 164 17.35 -3.82 0.75
C ASN A 164 17.09 -5.32 0.57
N THR A 165 15.82 -5.74 0.54
CA THR A 165 15.46 -7.17 0.43
C THR A 165 14.97 -7.49 -0.97
N TRP A 166 14.05 -6.69 -1.54
CA TRP A 166 13.51 -6.95 -2.88
C TRP A 166 14.40 -6.40 -4.00
N ASN A 167 15.35 -5.52 -3.66
CA ASN A 167 16.25 -4.85 -4.61
C ASN A 167 15.50 -4.01 -5.66
N HIS A 168 14.32 -3.48 -5.31
CA HIS A 168 13.61 -2.54 -6.18
C HIS A 168 14.22 -1.15 -6.03
N GLU A 169 14.43 -0.46 -7.15
CA GLU A 169 14.71 0.97 -7.14
C GLU A 169 13.40 1.74 -6.95
N VAL A 170 13.08 2.08 -5.69
CA VAL A 170 11.85 2.79 -5.33
C VAL A 170 11.90 4.22 -5.87
N PRO A 171 11.00 4.62 -6.79
CA PRO A 171 11.00 5.97 -7.33
C PRO A 171 10.74 7.01 -6.23
N LYS A 172 11.46 8.13 -6.31
CA LYS A 172 11.18 9.29 -5.46
C LYS A 172 10.01 10.07 -6.06
N LEU A 173 8.80 9.74 -5.60
CA LEU A 173 7.56 10.44 -5.95
C LEU A 173 6.95 11.07 -4.70
N ASN A 174 6.13 12.09 -4.90
CA ASN A 174 5.21 12.59 -3.89
C ASN A 174 3.87 11.82 -4.00
N ILE A 175 2.97 12.02 -3.04
CA ILE A 175 1.58 11.55 -3.17
C ILE A 175 0.95 12.08 -4.46
N PRO A 176 0.22 11.24 -5.25
CA PRO A 176 -0.36 11.67 -6.52
C PRO A 176 -1.61 12.54 -6.30
N MET A 177 -1.39 13.77 -5.81
CA MET A 177 -2.43 14.77 -5.53
C MET A 177 -2.17 16.06 -6.29
N GLY A 178 -3.22 16.61 -6.88
CA GLY A 178 -3.13 17.79 -7.73
C GLY A 178 -2.62 17.46 -9.14
N VAL A 179 -2.37 18.49 -9.95
CA VAL A 179 -1.99 18.31 -11.36
C VAL A 179 -0.57 17.76 -11.48
N ASP A 180 0.42 18.49 -10.97
CA ASP A 180 1.83 18.20 -11.24
C ASP A 180 2.27 16.84 -10.67
N TRP A 181 1.86 16.50 -9.44
CA TRP A 181 2.27 15.21 -8.85
C TRP A 181 1.52 14.01 -9.44
N THR A 182 0.31 14.21 -9.98
CA THR A 182 -0.36 13.17 -10.77
C THR A 182 0.34 12.98 -12.11
N ASP A 183 0.77 14.06 -12.77
CA ASP A 183 1.55 13.99 -14.00
C ASP A 183 2.88 13.25 -13.76
N ASP A 184 3.63 13.64 -12.72
CA ASP A 184 4.90 13.00 -12.34
C ASP A 184 4.72 11.49 -12.05
N PHE A 185 3.65 11.14 -11.34
CA PHE A 185 3.28 9.76 -11.07
C PHE A 185 3.02 8.97 -12.36
N LEU A 186 2.16 9.47 -13.26
CA LEU A 186 1.82 8.78 -14.51
C LEU A 186 3.02 8.70 -15.47
N MET A 187 3.85 9.75 -15.52
CA MET A 187 5.09 9.75 -16.30
C MET A 187 6.07 8.71 -15.78
N LYS A 188 6.23 8.60 -14.45
CA LYS A 188 7.10 7.58 -13.86
C LYS A 188 6.58 6.16 -14.08
N VAL A 189 5.26 5.94 -13.98
CA VAL A 189 4.64 4.66 -14.34
C VAL A 189 4.92 4.33 -15.81
N SER A 190 4.77 5.30 -16.72
CA SER A 190 5.05 5.13 -18.14
C SER A 190 6.51 4.77 -18.41
N GLU A 191 7.45 5.44 -17.74
CA GLU A 191 8.89 5.15 -17.82
C GLU A 191 9.21 3.73 -17.35
N LEU A 192 8.68 3.30 -16.21
CA LEU A 192 8.97 1.98 -15.63
C LEU A 192 8.38 0.83 -16.45
N THR A 193 7.20 1.04 -17.03
CA THR A 193 6.44 -0.03 -17.71
C THR A 193 6.61 -0.03 -19.22
N GLY A 194 7.11 1.08 -19.79
CA GLY A 194 7.10 1.33 -21.23
C GLY A 194 5.71 1.57 -21.82
N LYS A 195 4.64 1.57 -21.02
CA LYS A 195 3.27 1.78 -21.49
C LYS A 195 2.99 3.28 -21.65
N PRO A 196 2.49 3.74 -22.80
CA PRO A 196 2.21 5.16 -23.01
C PRO A 196 1.03 5.62 -22.13
N ILE A 197 1.03 6.88 -21.71
CA ILE A 197 -0.14 7.49 -21.06
C ILE A 197 -1.26 7.57 -22.12
N PRO A 198 -2.44 6.95 -21.88
CA PRO A 198 -3.52 6.88 -22.86
C PRO A 198 -4.21 8.23 -23.03
N GLU A 199 -4.88 8.40 -24.18
CA GLU A 199 -5.63 9.62 -24.49
C GLU A 199 -6.75 9.89 -23.46
N SER A 200 -7.31 8.86 -22.83
CA SER A 200 -8.34 8.98 -21.80
C SER A 200 -7.85 9.79 -20.59
N LEU A 201 -6.67 9.46 -20.05
CA LEU A 201 -6.06 10.18 -18.93
C LEU A 201 -5.57 11.57 -19.34
N ALA A 202 -5.02 11.72 -20.56
CA ALA A 202 -4.64 13.04 -21.08
C ALA A 202 -5.87 13.97 -21.20
N ARG A 203 -7.02 13.43 -21.62
CA ARG A 203 -8.29 14.16 -21.69
C ARG A 203 -8.86 14.46 -20.30
N GLU A 204 -8.75 13.54 -19.35
CA GLU A 204 -9.16 13.77 -17.95
C GLU A 204 -8.33 14.89 -17.31
N ARG A 205 -7.01 14.89 -17.50
CA ARG A 205 -6.12 15.99 -17.12
C ARG A 205 -6.57 17.31 -17.74
N GLY A 206 -6.88 17.32 -19.04
CA GLY A 206 -7.39 18.51 -19.74
C GLY A 206 -8.69 19.05 -19.12
N ARG A 207 -9.62 18.17 -18.74
CA ARG A 207 -10.86 18.56 -18.04
C ARG A 207 -10.60 19.15 -16.66
N LEU A 208 -9.64 18.62 -15.91
CA LEU A 208 -9.25 19.20 -14.61
C LEU A 208 -8.70 20.62 -14.79
N VAL A 209 -7.81 20.83 -15.77
CA VAL A 209 -7.23 22.15 -16.08
C VAL A 209 -8.32 23.14 -16.54
N ASP A 210 -9.29 22.69 -17.34
CA ASP A 210 -10.46 23.47 -17.75
C ASP A 210 -11.29 23.94 -16.54
N LEU A 211 -11.60 23.02 -15.61
CA LEU A 211 -12.30 23.35 -14.35
C LEU A 211 -11.52 24.36 -13.49
N MET A 212 -10.19 24.23 -13.43
CA MET A 212 -9.34 25.20 -12.74
C MET A 212 -9.46 26.58 -13.41
N SER A 213 -9.47 26.63 -14.73
CA SER A 213 -9.62 27.87 -15.50
C SER A 213 -11.00 28.51 -15.30
N ASP A 214 -12.07 27.73 -15.19
CA ASP A 214 -13.42 28.24 -14.95
C ASP A 214 -13.60 28.76 -13.51
N SER A 215 -12.96 28.10 -12.55
CA SER A 215 -13.17 28.36 -11.12
C SER A 215 -12.16 29.34 -10.51
N HIS A 216 -11.07 29.68 -11.22
CA HIS A 216 -9.94 30.43 -10.65
C HIS A 216 -10.34 31.78 -10.02
N ALA A 217 -11.30 32.50 -10.62
CA ALA A 217 -11.73 33.81 -10.14
C ALA A 217 -12.33 33.75 -8.72
N TRP A 218 -12.99 32.64 -8.38
CA TRP A 218 -13.56 32.42 -7.05
C TRP A 218 -12.54 31.90 -6.04
N LEU A 219 -11.57 31.12 -6.50
CA LEU A 219 -10.54 30.51 -5.65
C LEU A 219 -9.40 31.49 -5.32
N HIS A 220 -9.13 32.47 -6.19
CA HIS A 220 -8.03 33.40 -6.02
C HIS A 220 -8.12 34.15 -4.67
N GLY A 221 -6.99 34.15 -3.94
CA GLY A 221 -6.83 34.87 -2.67
C GLY A 221 -7.57 34.27 -1.48
N ARG A 222 -8.23 33.11 -1.62
CA ARG A 222 -8.82 32.40 -0.48
C ARG A 222 -7.71 31.89 0.46
N LYS A 223 -8.00 31.91 1.76
CA LYS A 223 -7.08 31.48 2.81
C LYS A 223 -7.68 30.29 3.53
N PHE A 224 -6.87 29.27 3.75
CA PHE A 224 -7.27 28.02 4.38
C PHE A 224 -6.37 27.72 5.57
N ALA A 225 -6.96 27.21 6.64
CA ALA A 225 -6.25 26.46 7.67
C ALA A 225 -6.61 24.99 7.47
N LEU A 226 -5.60 24.12 7.50
CA LEU A 226 -5.74 22.69 7.22
C LEU A 226 -4.81 21.89 8.15
N TYR A 227 -5.16 20.65 8.41
CA TYR A 227 -4.39 19.67 9.17
C TYR A 227 -4.64 18.28 8.59
N GLY A 228 -3.77 17.33 8.89
CA GLY A 228 -3.86 15.96 8.40
C GLY A 228 -2.59 15.18 8.70
N ASP A 229 -2.52 13.97 8.18
CA ASP A 229 -1.27 13.21 8.08
C ASP A 229 -0.30 13.88 7.09
N PRO A 230 1.00 13.51 7.08
CA PRO A 230 2.02 14.28 6.37
C PRO A 230 1.91 14.32 4.84
N ASP A 231 1.46 13.22 4.21
CA ASP A 231 1.20 13.10 2.76
C ASP A 231 -0.27 13.42 2.47
#